data_AF-A0A1Y6CCB0-F1
#
_entry.id   AF-A0A1Y6CCB0-F1
#
_cell.length_a   1.000
_cell.length_b   1.000
_cell.length_c   1.000
_cell.angle_alpha   90.00
_cell.angle_beta   90.00
_cell.angle_gamma   90.00
#
_symmetry.space_group_name_H-M   'P 1'
#
loop_
_entity.id
_entity.type
_entity.pdbx_description
1 polymer ?
#
loop_
_entity_poly.entity_id
_entity_poly.type
_entity_poly.pdbx_seq_one_letter_code
_entity_poly.pdbx_strand_id
1 'polypeptide(L)'
;MQKFIAITLGGLLSQALWAENPQNKQGFDTTRMLSNQAVGHNTDTYPKGKVVKTMNVSGYTYFQFSQKGELVWAATSVMDLKEGDQVVLMKSFPMTDFKSKTLNRTFDKILFVSQLDIVK
;
A
#
# COMPACT_ATOMS: atom_id res chain seq x y z
N MET A 1 -12.95 64.22 18.46
CA MET A 1 -12.89 65.29 17.44
C MET A 1 -12.27 64.70 16.19
N GLN A 2 -12.98 64.78 15.07
CA GLN A 2 -12.51 64.44 13.73
C GLN A 2 -11.18 65.13 13.42
N LYS A 3 -10.29 64.48 12.63
CA LYS A 3 -9.53 65.12 11.55
C LYS A 3 -9.17 64.11 10.44
N PHE A 4 -9.91 64.20 9.34
CA PHE A 4 -9.36 63.99 8.00
C PHE A 4 -8.34 65.10 7.72
N ILE A 5 -7.32 64.85 6.86
CA ILE A 5 -6.91 65.72 5.73
C ILE A 5 -5.46 65.41 5.27
N ALA A 6 -5.33 65.45 3.94
CA ALA A 6 -4.15 65.75 3.11
C ALA A 6 -3.09 64.67 2.87
N ILE A 7 -3.38 63.95 1.79
CA ILE A 7 -2.51 63.71 0.63
C ILE A 7 -1.43 64.80 0.45
N THR A 8 -0.16 64.39 0.42
CA THR A 8 0.94 65.12 -0.23
C THR A 8 1.55 64.25 -1.32
N LEU A 9 1.37 64.71 -2.57
CA LEU A 9 2.09 64.22 -3.74
C LEU A 9 3.56 64.65 -3.63
N GLY A 10 4.47 63.68 -3.67
CA GLY A 10 5.90 63.89 -3.90
C GLY A 10 6.40 62.71 -4.71
N GLY A 11 6.57 62.93 -6.02
CA GLY A 11 6.93 61.88 -6.97
C GLY A 11 8.40 61.49 -6.94
N LEU A 12 8.65 60.42 -7.71
CA LEU A 12 9.93 59.89 -8.21
C LEU A 12 10.77 59.08 -7.22
N LEU A 13 10.68 57.75 -7.33
CA LEU A 13 11.87 56.92 -7.59
C LEU A 13 11.47 55.48 -7.98
N SER A 14 12.11 55.02 -9.06
CA SER A 14 12.00 53.72 -9.71
C SER A 14 12.05 52.54 -8.76
N GLN A 15 11.10 51.59 -8.84
CA GLN A 15 11.35 50.16 -8.63
C GLN A 15 10.36 49.34 -9.46
N ALA A 16 10.87 48.65 -10.49
CA ALA A 16 10.16 47.52 -11.06
C ALA A 16 10.01 46.46 -9.97
N LEU A 17 8.81 45.92 -9.81
CA LEU A 17 8.53 44.59 -9.29
C LEU A 17 7.00 44.39 -9.35
N TRP A 18 6.61 43.12 -9.27
CA TRP A 18 5.25 42.65 -8.97
C TRP A 18 4.27 42.72 -10.17
N ALA A 19 3.77 41.64 -10.75
CA ALA A 19 3.74 40.26 -10.27
C ALA A 19 3.69 39.30 -11.45
N GLU A 20 4.74 38.51 -11.62
CA GLU A 20 4.56 37.19 -12.22
C GLU A 20 3.63 36.43 -11.26
N ASN A 21 2.38 36.27 -11.67
CA ASN A 21 1.34 35.59 -10.91
C ASN A 21 1.83 34.15 -10.58
N PRO A 22 2.21 33.85 -9.33
CA PRO A 22 2.80 32.54 -8.98
C PRO A 22 1.79 31.39 -9.07
N GLN A 23 0.51 31.69 -9.30
CA GLN A 23 -0.56 30.70 -9.31
C GLN A 23 -0.57 29.80 -10.54
N ASN A 24 0.11 30.15 -11.64
CA ASN A 24 0.14 29.29 -12.83
C ASN A 24 1.10 28.07 -12.69
N LYS A 25 1.91 28.01 -11.62
CA LYS A 25 2.67 26.80 -11.23
C LYS A 25 1.90 25.90 -10.27
N GLN A 26 0.85 26.38 -9.63
CA GLN A 26 0.14 25.61 -8.59
C GLN A 26 -0.84 24.59 -9.17
N GLY A 27 -1.25 24.73 -10.43
CA GLY A 27 -2.20 23.79 -11.06
C GLY A 27 -1.60 22.40 -11.33
N PHE A 28 -0.32 22.31 -11.67
CA PHE A 28 0.34 21.01 -11.91
C PHE A 28 0.92 20.40 -10.64
N ASP A 29 1.37 21.23 -9.69
CA ASP A 29 1.91 20.74 -8.42
C ASP A 29 0.79 20.30 -7.46
N THR A 30 -0.32 21.02 -7.38
CA THR A 30 -1.47 20.59 -6.55
C THR A 30 -2.14 19.36 -7.15
N THR A 31 -2.21 19.26 -8.49
CA THR A 31 -2.74 18.05 -9.16
C THR A 31 -1.79 16.86 -9.01
N ARG A 32 -0.46 17.05 -9.04
CA ARG A 32 0.51 15.96 -8.73
C ARG A 32 0.55 15.59 -7.26
N MET A 33 0.34 16.52 -6.34
CA MET A 33 0.27 16.24 -4.90
C MET A 33 -1.02 15.52 -4.53
N LEU A 34 -2.16 15.98 -5.05
CA LEU A 34 -3.44 15.28 -4.90
C LEU A 34 -3.44 13.95 -5.67
N SER A 35 -2.79 13.85 -6.83
CA SER A 35 -2.66 12.57 -7.54
C SER A 35 -1.63 11.64 -6.90
N ASN A 36 -0.57 12.11 -6.24
CA ASN A 36 0.35 11.24 -5.49
C ASN A 36 -0.22 10.83 -4.13
N GLN A 37 -1.28 11.49 -3.66
CA GLN A 37 -2.04 11.11 -2.47
C GLN A 37 -3.32 10.31 -2.82
N ALA A 38 -3.87 10.47 -4.04
CA ALA A 38 -5.03 9.72 -4.54
C ALA A 38 -4.65 8.52 -5.44
N VAL A 39 -3.45 8.50 -6.01
CA VAL A 39 -2.68 7.27 -6.15
C VAL A 39 -2.17 6.98 -4.75
N GLY A 40 -3.10 6.60 -3.89
CA GLY A 40 -2.76 5.66 -2.86
C GLY A 40 -2.04 4.54 -3.59
N HIS A 41 -0.71 4.52 -3.49
CA HIS A 41 -0.11 3.29 -3.04
C HIS A 41 -0.89 2.99 -1.76
N ASN A 42 -2.01 2.29 -1.91
CA ASN A 42 -2.41 1.37 -0.88
C ASN A 42 -1.11 0.63 -0.66
N THR A 43 -0.39 0.99 0.40
CA THR A 43 0.45 0.04 1.07
C THR A 43 -0.54 -0.97 1.64
N ASP A 44 -1.19 -1.70 0.72
CA ASP A 44 -1.75 -3.02 0.90
C ASP A 44 -0.57 -3.73 1.51
N THR A 45 -0.53 -3.68 2.84
CA THR A 45 0.60 -4.17 3.59
C THR A 45 0.46 -5.65 3.44
N TYR A 46 1.09 -6.16 2.39
CA TYR A 46 1.00 -7.54 1.98
C TYR A 46 1.24 -8.40 3.22
N PRO A 47 0.35 -9.36 3.51
CA PRO A 47 0.54 -10.24 4.65
C PRO A 47 1.95 -10.80 4.60
N LYS A 48 2.70 -10.57 5.67
CA LYS A 48 4.08 -11.01 5.81
C LYS A 48 4.23 -11.87 7.03
N GLY A 49 5.06 -12.88 6.95
CA GLY A 49 5.32 -13.73 8.09
C GLY A 49 6.29 -14.85 7.81
N LYS A 50 6.59 -15.60 8.86
CA LYS A 50 7.50 -16.74 8.81
C LYS A 50 6.71 -18.01 8.57
N VAL A 51 7.09 -18.77 7.56
CA VAL A 51 6.52 -20.09 7.28
C VAL A 51 6.86 -21.05 8.42
N VAL A 52 5.83 -21.67 9.00
CA VAL A 52 5.97 -22.64 10.08
C VAL A 52 5.66 -24.07 9.64
N LYS A 53 4.96 -24.23 8.51
CA LYS A 53 4.61 -25.54 7.96
C LYS A 53 4.33 -25.44 6.46
N THR A 54 4.76 -26.43 5.68
CA THR A 54 4.45 -26.53 4.25
C THR A 54 3.99 -27.94 3.87
N MET A 55 3.12 -28.04 2.86
CA MET A 55 2.58 -29.29 2.34
C MET A 55 2.28 -29.12 0.84
N ASN A 56 2.91 -29.94 0.01
CA ASN A 56 2.68 -29.96 -1.44
C ASN A 56 1.70 -31.06 -1.79
N VAL A 57 0.54 -30.71 -2.35
CA VAL A 57 -0.51 -31.69 -2.69
C VAL A 57 -1.25 -31.29 -3.95
N SER A 58 -1.36 -32.22 -4.92
CA SER A 58 -2.19 -32.09 -6.14
C SER A 58 -2.09 -30.75 -6.87
N GLY A 59 -0.86 -30.27 -7.10
CA GLY A 59 -0.66 -29.03 -7.87
C GLY A 59 -0.70 -27.73 -7.04
N TYR A 60 -0.80 -27.83 -5.72
CA TYR A 60 -0.77 -26.68 -4.82
C TYR A 60 0.22 -26.87 -3.68
N THR A 61 0.80 -25.76 -3.25
CA THR A 61 1.57 -25.66 -2.01
C THR A 61 0.70 -25.00 -0.97
N TYR A 62 0.29 -25.78 0.03
CA TYR A 62 -0.36 -25.31 1.23
C TYR A 62 0.72 -24.97 2.26
N PHE A 63 0.62 -23.81 2.88
CA PHE A 63 1.56 -23.42 3.92
C PHE A 63 0.85 -22.66 5.03
N GLN A 64 1.39 -22.78 6.23
CA GLN A 64 0.98 -21.99 7.38
C GLN A 64 2.12 -21.05 7.72
N PHE A 65 1.79 -19.79 7.97
CA PHE A 65 2.78 -18.79 8.35
C PHE A 65 2.32 -18.02 9.60
N SER A 66 3.28 -17.57 10.39
CA SER A 66 3.04 -16.72 11.56
C SER A 66 3.07 -15.26 11.16
N GLN A 67 1.94 -14.58 11.33
CA GLN A 67 1.79 -13.14 11.13
C GLN A 67 1.42 -12.50 12.46
N LYS A 68 2.33 -11.68 13.02
CA LYS A 68 2.11 -10.96 14.28
C LYS A 68 1.66 -11.87 15.46
N GLY A 69 2.09 -13.13 15.47
CA GLY A 69 1.72 -14.12 16.50
C GLY A 69 0.51 -14.98 16.16
N GLU A 70 -0.22 -14.68 15.10
CA GLU A 70 -1.33 -15.50 14.61
C GLU A 70 -0.86 -16.44 13.49
N LEU A 71 -1.37 -17.67 13.49
CA LEU A 71 -1.06 -18.65 12.45
C LEU A 71 -2.13 -18.62 11.35
N VAL A 72 -1.73 -18.25 10.15
CA VAL A 72 -2.63 -18.12 8.98
C VAL A 72 -2.30 -19.20 7.96
N TRP A 73 -3.34 -19.87 7.45
CA TRP A 73 -3.21 -20.80 6.34
C TRP A 73 -3.28 -20.08 5.00
N ALA A 74 -2.42 -20.49 4.08
CA ALA A 74 -2.41 -20.02 2.70
C ALA A 74 -2.18 -21.18 1.73
N ALA A 75 -2.65 -21.01 0.51
CA ALA A 75 -2.45 -21.91 -0.61
C ALA A 75 -1.98 -21.12 -1.83
N THR A 76 -0.98 -21.63 -2.52
CA THR A 76 -0.47 -21.08 -3.78
C THR A 76 -0.20 -22.22 -4.77
N SER A 77 0.01 -21.88 -6.04
CA SER A 77 0.48 -22.85 -7.04
C SER A 77 1.77 -23.52 -6.56
N VAL A 78 2.09 -24.72 -7.06
CA VAL A 78 3.31 -25.45 -6.63
C VAL A 78 4.53 -24.53 -6.61
N MET A 79 5.15 -24.40 -5.44
CA MET A 79 6.32 -23.58 -5.18
C MET A 79 7.25 -24.29 -4.18
N ASP A 80 8.56 -24.10 -4.33
CA ASP A 80 9.55 -24.58 -3.35
C ASP A 80 9.58 -23.63 -2.15
N LEU A 81 8.73 -23.92 -1.16
CA LEU A 81 8.60 -23.17 0.10
C LEU A 81 9.10 -24.04 1.26
N LYS A 82 9.93 -23.47 2.13
CA LYS A 82 10.52 -24.19 3.26
C LYS A 82 10.05 -23.62 4.60
N GLU A 83 10.01 -24.48 5.60
CA GLU A 83 9.82 -24.03 6.97
C GLU A 83 10.97 -23.12 7.38
N GLY A 84 10.65 -21.97 7.94
CA GLY A 84 11.62 -20.93 8.28
C GLY A 84 11.67 -19.77 7.30
N ASP A 85 11.17 -19.92 6.08
CA ASP A 85 11.19 -18.86 5.07
C ASP A 85 10.33 -17.67 5.49
N GLN A 86 10.83 -16.46 5.24
CA GLN A 86 10.06 -15.24 5.39
C GLN A 86 9.34 -14.97 4.08
N VAL A 87 8.01 -14.83 4.10
CA VAL A 87 7.20 -14.65 2.89
C VAL A 87 6.40 -13.36 2.93
N VAL A 88 6.11 -12.82 1.74
CA VAL A 88 5.26 -11.65 1.53
C VAL A 88 4.21 -11.98 0.47
N LEU A 89 2.94 -11.91 0.85
CA LEU A 89 1.80 -12.30 0.02
C LEU A 89 1.27 -11.08 -0.76
N MET A 90 1.80 -10.84 -1.96
CA MET A 90 1.46 -9.67 -2.78
C MET A 90 0.04 -9.67 -3.32
N LYS A 91 -0.43 -10.82 -3.82
CA LYS A 91 -1.81 -10.95 -4.31
C LYS A 91 -2.45 -12.11 -3.60
N SER A 92 -3.25 -11.82 -2.58
CA SER A 92 -3.93 -12.84 -1.80
C SER A 92 -5.42 -12.56 -1.64
N PHE A 93 -6.22 -13.63 -1.64
CA PHE A 93 -7.67 -13.59 -1.55
C PHE A 93 -8.11 -14.47 -0.38
N PRO A 94 -8.72 -13.91 0.67
CA PRO A 94 -9.25 -14.71 1.77
C PRO A 94 -10.47 -15.51 1.33
N MET A 95 -10.53 -16.76 1.76
CA MET A 95 -11.70 -17.63 1.67
C MET A 95 -12.00 -18.18 3.05
N THR A 96 -13.28 -18.27 3.39
CA THR A 96 -13.76 -18.91 4.62
C THR A 96 -14.46 -20.23 4.32
N ASP A 97 -14.55 -21.10 5.32
CA ASP A 97 -15.22 -22.40 5.25
C ASP A 97 -14.73 -23.28 4.07
N PHE A 98 -13.45 -23.17 3.72
CA PHE A 98 -12.87 -23.84 2.57
C PHE A 98 -12.62 -25.32 2.89
N LYS A 99 -13.35 -26.21 2.21
CA LYS A 99 -13.15 -27.66 2.31
C LYS A 99 -12.17 -28.16 1.25
N SER A 100 -10.96 -28.51 1.66
CA SER A 100 -10.00 -29.21 0.80
C SER A 100 -10.31 -30.69 0.76
N LYS A 101 -10.78 -31.18 -0.40
CA LYS A 101 -10.98 -32.62 -0.64
C LYS A 101 -9.66 -33.40 -0.54
N THR A 102 -8.59 -32.81 -1.06
CA THR A 102 -7.28 -33.45 -1.15
C THR A 102 -6.60 -33.61 0.20
N LEU A 103 -6.76 -32.64 1.10
CA LEU A 103 -6.25 -32.73 2.48
C LEU A 103 -7.25 -33.39 3.45
N ASN A 104 -8.44 -33.75 2.97
CA ASN A 104 -9.56 -34.17 3.79
C ASN A 104 -9.77 -33.27 5.02
N ARG A 105 -9.69 -31.95 4.80
CA ARG A 105 -9.67 -30.94 5.87
C ARG A 105 -10.51 -29.72 5.48
N THR A 106 -11.19 -29.15 6.48
CA THR A 106 -11.86 -27.85 6.38
C THR A 106 -11.00 -26.77 7.04
N PHE A 107 -10.92 -25.61 6.39
CA PHE A 107 -10.25 -24.42 6.90
C PHE A 107 -11.29 -23.34 7.14
N ASP A 108 -11.40 -22.87 8.39
CA ASP A 108 -12.28 -21.76 8.74
C ASP A 108 -11.92 -20.51 7.93
N LYS A 109 -10.61 -20.29 7.72
CA LYS A 109 -10.06 -19.26 6.84
C LYS A 109 -8.77 -19.73 6.18
N ILE A 110 -8.62 -19.46 4.88
CA ILE A 110 -7.41 -19.68 4.09
C ILE A 110 -7.18 -18.53 3.12
N LEU A 111 -5.92 -18.19 2.83
CA LEU A 111 -5.56 -17.20 1.82
C LEU A 111 -5.14 -17.91 0.52
N PHE A 112 -5.82 -17.64 -0.59
CA PHE A 112 -5.34 -18.04 -1.90
C PHE A 112 -4.39 -16.99 -2.46
N VAL A 113 -3.17 -17.38 -2.78
CA VAL A 113 -2.09 -16.46 -3.13
C VAL A 113 -1.69 -16.66 -4.58
N SER A 114 -1.93 -15.65 -5.39
CA SER A 114 -1.54 -15.61 -6.81
C SER A 114 -0.12 -15.08 -7.02
N GLN A 115 0.38 -14.26 -6.09
CA GLN A 115 1.74 -13.71 -6.15
C GLN A 115 2.33 -13.67 -4.74
N LEU A 116 3.49 -14.30 -4.58
CA LEU A 116 4.22 -14.45 -3.33
C LEU A 116 5.72 -14.25 -3.58
N ASP A 117 6.37 -13.53 -2.67
CA ASP A 117 7.83 -13.39 -2.63
C ASP A 117 8.40 -14.00 -1.37
N ILE A 118 9.55 -14.66 -1.50
CA ILE A 118 10.37 -15.16 -0.38
C ILE A 118 11.44 -14.11 -0.10
N VAL A 119 11.39 -13.51 1.09
CA VAL A 119 12.37 -12.56 1.59
C VAL A 119 13.53 -13.36 2.17
N LYS A 120 14.67 -13.34 1.47
CA LYS A 120 15.92 -13.95 1.94
C LYS A 120 16.69 -13.02 2.87
#